data_AF-A0A7L5ASS0-F1
#
_entry.id   AF-A0A7L5ASS0-F1
#
_cell.length_a   1.000
_cell.length_b   1.000
_cell.length_c   1.000
_cell.angle_alpha   90.00
_cell.angle_beta   90.00
_cell.angle_gamma   90.00
#
_symmetry.space_group_name_H-M   'P 1'
#
loop_
_entity.id
_entity.type
_entity.pdbx_description
1 polymer ?
#
loop_
_entity_poly.entity_id
_entity_poly.type
_entity_poly.pdbx_seq_one_letter_code
_entity_poly.pdbx_strand_id
1 'polypeptide(L)'
;MGAWEQSEKRWELLTGREWDSEVGLDGFTAVMAGNSAMRGSEDADTAAAATWAVARSMEFAVDQVPFANYTETMKENLSVVVANTAKEGVNIASSGSTKGLGLYSGDGSKTDDDAKSLYTTLIYRVIDNENAAATITSAFTSAAMADYPNADDVNHLRAKYRTVGNVYGYLNAIGSERLTDLKAASTAEQKAVKDAMGTIFGVTTTVLGAGIAGRGAKLAWDVGKTVTKPIMLDQLAPDDLPDVDGPVTPESTRRTLQAQAYVEAVNQGLITDPEAFSPDYLQDSSGQPYSWYATDPDGTTTFSLDNPPTSEQKDGVHDWANAVGPEHDPEDVLGEADTAINTGIGEGRSLIEGDNKEGEDRAITIKKS
;
A
#
# COMPACT_ATOMS: atom_id res chain seq x y z
N MET A 1 -22.71 -18.84 -30.12
CA MET A 1 -21.40 -18.79 -29.44
C MET A 1 -21.46 -17.60 -28.51
N GLY A 2 -21.45 -17.85 -27.21
CA GLY A 2 -21.59 -16.78 -26.20
C GLY A 2 -20.35 -15.89 -26.16
N ALA A 3 -20.48 -14.67 -25.63
CA ALA A 3 -19.33 -13.75 -25.44
C ALA A 3 -18.20 -14.42 -24.61
N TRP A 4 -18.56 -15.30 -23.68
CA TRP A 4 -17.64 -16.06 -22.85
C TRP A 4 -16.74 -17.04 -23.64
N GLU A 5 -17.32 -17.89 -24.49
CA GLU A 5 -16.57 -18.86 -25.31
C GLU A 5 -15.61 -18.17 -26.30
N GLN A 6 -15.95 -16.95 -26.74
CA GLN A 6 -15.08 -16.17 -27.62
C GLN A 6 -13.89 -15.58 -26.86
N SER A 7 -14.11 -15.09 -25.64
CA SER A 7 -13.04 -14.61 -24.76
C SER A 7 -12.06 -15.72 -24.39
N GLU A 8 -12.55 -16.92 -24.08
CA GLU A 8 -11.74 -18.10 -23.75
C GLU A 8 -10.87 -18.53 -24.94
N LYS A 9 -11.46 -18.74 -26.13
CA LYS A 9 -10.69 -19.10 -27.34
C LYS A 9 -9.66 -18.04 -27.73
N ARG A 10 -10.01 -16.76 -27.56
CA ARG A 10 -9.08 -15.67 -27.83
C ARG A 10 -7.93 -15.73 -26.84
N TRP A 11 -8.21 -15.94 -25.56
CA TRP A 11 -7.19 -16.11 -24.53
C TRP A 11 -6.22 -17.26 -24.86
N GLU A 12 -6.74 -18.45 -25.19
CA GLU A 12 -5.93 -19.61 -25.57
C GLU A 12 -4.99 -19.31 -26.75
N LEU A 13 -5.47 -18.57 -27.77
CA LEU A 13 -4.63 -18.15 -28.90
C LEU A 13 -3.56 -17.12 -28.50
N LEU A 14 -3.85 -16.24 -27.54
CA LEU A 14 -2.90 -15.23 -27.07
C LEU A 14 -1.82 -15.84 -26.17
N THR A 15 -2.14 -16.88 -25.40
CA THR A 15 -1.18 -17.54 -24.49
C THR A 15 -0.47 -18.75 -25.10
N GLY A 16 -1.05 -19.38 -26.12
CA GLY A 16 -0.46 -20.54 -26.80
C GLY A 16 0.62 -20.22 -27.84
N ARG A 17 1.03 -18.95 -27.96
CA ARG A 17 2.04 -18.49 -28.90
C ARG A 17 3.36 -18.20 -28.20
N GLU A 18 4.47 -18.54 -28.85
CA GLU A 18 5.79 -18.09 -28.42
C GLU A 18 5.88 -16.59 -28.65
N TRP A 19 5.96 -15.85 -27.54
CA TRP A 19 6.18 -14.43 -27.56
C TRP A 19 7.67 -14.13 -27.60
N ASP A 20 8.05 -13.19 -28.46
CA ASP A 20 9.34 -12.52 -28.31
C ASP A 20 9.41 -11.93 -26.90
N SER A 21 10.46 -12.29 -26.15
CA SER A 21 10.55 -12.01 -24.72
C SER A 21 10.67 -10.52 -24.40
N GLU A 22 11.12 -9.71 -25.35
CA GLU A 22 11.30 -8.27 -25.15
C GLU A 22 10.13 -7.48 -25.76
N VAL A 23 9.84 -7.64 -27.06
CA VAL A 23 8.85 -6.80 -27.73
C VAL A 23 7.43 -7.39 -27.62
N GLY A 24 7.32 -8.71 -27.61
CA GLY A 24 6.04 -9.41 -27.59
C GLY A 24 5.35 -9.35 -26.22
N LEU A 25 6.10 -9.62 -25.16
CA LEU A 25 5.58 -9.65 -23.79
C LEU A 25 5.28 -8.24 -23.24
N ASP A 26 6.07 -7.22 -23.59
CA ASP A 26 5.78 -5.83 -23.27
C ASP A 26 4.41 -5.41 -23.83
N GLY A 27 4.19 -5.64 -25.13
CA GLY A 27 2.93 -5.33 -25.78
C GLY A 27 1.76 -6.13 -25.21
N PHE A 28 1.97 -7.39 -24.84
CA PHE A 28 0.91 -8.22 -24.27
C PHE A 28 0.53 -7.77 -22.86
N THR A 29 1.50 -7.49 -21.98
CA THR A 29 1.24 -6.97 -20.64
C THR A 29 0.59 -5.59 -20.65
N ALA A 30 0.90 -4.74 -21.64
CA ALA A 30 0.20 -3.46 -21.83
C ALA A 30 -1.30 -3.65 -22.12
N VAL A 31 -1.66 -4.68 -22.90
CA VAL A 31 -3.06 -5.06 -23.14
C VAL A 31 -3.72 -5.60 -21.87
N MET A 32 -3.00 -6.38 -21.05
CA MET A 32 -3.50 -6.84 -19.75
C MET A 32 -3.79 -5.67 -18.82
N ALA A 33 -2.87 -4.69 -18.74
CA ALA A 33 -3.04 -3.46 -17.98
C ALA A 33 -4.28 -2.68 -18.44
N GLY A 34 -4.41 -2.44 -19.75
CA GLY A 34 -5.57 -1.76 -20.33
C GLY A 34 -6.89 -2.49 -20.08
N ASN A 35 -6.89 -3.83 -20.09
CA ASN A 35 -8.08 -4.61 -19.79
C ASN A 35 -8.43 -4.63 -18.29
N SER A 36 -7.42 -4.63 -17.41
CA SER A 36 -7.64 -4.55 -15.95
C SER A 36 -8.40 -3.31 -15.54
N ALA A 37 -8.28 -2.24 -16.34
CA ALA A 37 -9.02 -1.01 -16.14
C ALA A 37 -10.55 -1.21 -16.22
N MET A 38 -10.99 -2.15 -17.05
CA MET A 38 -12.41 -2.42 -17.30
C MET A 38 -13.10 -3.15 -16.14
N ARG A 39 -12.38 -3.59 -15.10
CA ARG A 39 -12.98 -4.17 -13.88
C ARG A 39 -13.94 -3.20 -13.18
N GLY A 40 -13.68 -1.89 -13.28
CA GLY A 40 -14.52 -0.84 -12.71
C GLY A 40 -15.69 -0.41 -13.60
N SER A 41 -15.98 -1.12 -14.70
CA SER A 41 -17.07 -0.76 -15.61
C SER A 41 -18.44 -0.81 -14.92
N GLU A 42 -19.32 0.12 -15.28
CA GLU A 42 -20.74 0.09 -14.86
C GLU A 42 -21.53 -1.03 -15.57
N ASP A 43 -21.03 -1.53 -16.70
CA ASP A 43 -21.59 -2.70 -17.38
C ASP A 43 -21.09 -3.98 -16.71
N ALA A 44 -21.99 -4.69 -16.04
CA ALA A 44 -21.66 -5.86 -15.23
C ALA A 44 -21.02 -7.00 -16.04
N ASP A 45 -21.44 -7.20 -17.29
CA ASP A 45 -20.87 -8.23 -18.17
C ASP A 45 -19.43 -7.86 -18.56
N THR A 46 -19.18 -6.59 -18.88
CA THR A 46 -17.83 -6.07 -19.13
C THR A 46 -16.94 -6.19 -17.90
N ALA A 47 -17.43 -5.81 -16.72
CA ALA A 47 -16.68 -5.90 -15.47
C ALA A 47 -16.34 -7.35 -15.10
N ALA A 48 -17.29 -8.28 -15.29
CA ALA A 48 -17.08 -9.71 -15.06
C ALA A 48 -16.08 -10.31 -16.05
N ALA A 49 -16.19 -9.99 -17.34
CA ALA A 49 -15.25 -10.43 -18.37
C ALA A 49 -13.83 -9.88 -18.11
N ALA A 50 -13.73 -8.61 -17.71
CA ALA A 50 -12.46 -8.00 -17.32
C ALA A 50 -11.85 -8.69 -16.10
N THR A 51 -12.65 -8.97 -15.07
CA THR A 51 -12.20 -9.69 -13.87
C THR A 51 -11.65 -11.08 -14.21
N TRP A 52 -12.37 -11.84 -15.04
CA TRP A 52 -11.86 -13.14 -15.50
C TRP A 52 -10.55 -13.02 -16.26
N ALA A 53 -10.48 -12.10 -17.22
CA ALA A 53 -9.26 -11.90 -18.01
C ALA A 53 -8.08 -11.40 -17.17
N VAL A 54 -8.33 -10.62 -16.10
CA VAL A 54 -7.32 -10.22 -15.11
C VAL A 54 -6.79 -11.42 -14.35
N ALA A 55 -7.65 -12.32 -13.85
CA ALA A 55 -7.18 -13.56 -13.21
C ALA A 55 -6.26 -14.36 -14.13
N ARG A 56 -6.69 -14.58 -15.37
CA ARG A 56 -5.88 -15.30 -16.36
C ARG A 56 -4.57 -14.57 -16.67
N SER A 57 -4.57 -13.24 -16.70
CA SER A 57 -3.36 -12.43 -16.89
C SER A 57 -2.35 -12.63 -15.77
N MET A 58 -2.81 -12.64 -14.52
CA MET A 58 -1.94 -12.90 -13.36
C MET A 58 -1.39 -14.33 -13.39
N GLU A 59 -2.23 -15.32 -13.72
CA GLU A 59 -1.81 -16.72 -13.88
C GLU A 59 -0.79 -16.90 -14.99
N PHE A 60 -0.99 -16.26 -16.15
CA PHE A 60 -0.02 -16.31 -17.24
C PHE A 60 1.31 -15.67 -16.83
N ALA A 61 1.27 -14.48 -16.24
CA ALA A 61 2.48 -13.79 -15.80
C ALA A 61 3.27 -14.62 -14.79
N VAL A 62 2.60 -15.24 -13.81
CA VAL A 62 3.26 -16.00 -12.76
C VAL A 62 3.67 -17.41 -13.20
N ASP A 63 2.75 -18.17 -13.79
CA ASP A 63 2.92 -19.60 -14.04
C ASP A 63 3.55 -19.92 -15.41
N GLN A 64 3.53 -18.98 -16.36
CA GLN A 64 4.04 -19.22 -17.73
C GLN A 64 5.21 -18.34 -18.15
N VAL A 65 5.33 -17.11 -17.63
CA VAL A 65 6.46 -16.23 -17.95
C VAL A 65 7.62 -16.50 -16.98
N PRO A 66 8.80 -16.93 -17.47
CA PRO A 66 9.99 -17.06 -16.64
C PRO A 66 10.37 -15.72 -16.03
N PHE A 67 10.76 -15.71 -14.76
CA PHE A 67 11.05 -14.46 -14.07
C PHE A 67 12.17 -13.65 -14.75
N ALA A 68 13.16 -14.32 -15.33
CA ALA A 68 14.26 -13.69 -16.08
C ALA A 68 13.80 -12.87 -17.30
N ASN A 69 12.58 -13.07 -17.78
CA ASN A 69 12.03 -12.34 -18.94
C ASN A 69 11.21 -11.10 -18.52
N TYR A 70 11.13 -10.77 -17.23
CA TYR A 70 10.44 -9.57 -16.77
C TYR A 70 11.26 -8.32 -17.09
N THR A 71 10.87 -7.62 -18.14
CA THR A 71 11.38 -6.28 -18.45
C THR A 71 10.82 -5.24 -17.48
N GLU A 72 11.44 -4.07 -17.41
CA GLU A 72 10.92 -2.94 -16.62
C GLU A 72 9.53 -2.50 -17.11
N THR A 73 9.31 -2.49 -18.43
CA THR A 73 7.99 -2.18 -19.02
C THR A 73 6.92 -3.21 -18.64
N MET A 74 7.27 -4.50 -18.59
CA MET A 74 6.35 -5.52 -18.08
C MET A 74 5.99 -5.30 -16.62
N LYS A 75 6.98 -5.00 -15.77
CA LYS A 75 6.76 -4.74 -14.33
C LYS A 75 5.82 -3.56 -14.14
N GLU A 76 6.03 -2.48 -14.87
CA GLU A 76 5.16 -1.31 -14.90
C GLU A 76 3.73 -1.64 -15.35
N ASN A 77 3.56 -2.37 -16.46
CA ASN A 77 2.24 -2.79 -16.94
C ASN A 77 1.53 -3.72 -15.94
N LEU A 78 2.23 -4.70 -15.39
CA LEU A 78 1.69 -5.65 -14.42
C LEU A 78 1.35 -4.97 -13.09
N SER A 79 2.06 -3.91 -12.71
CA SER A 79 1.72 -3.10 -11.54
C SER A 79 0.34 -2.46 -11.67
N VAL A 80 -0.07 -2.05 -12.88
CA VAL A 80 -1.43 -1.54 -13.16
C VAL A 80 -2.47 -2.63 -12.98
N VAL A 81 -2.17 -3.86 -13.41
CA VAL A 81 -3.06 -5.02 -13.20
C VAL A 81 -3.25 -5.28 -11.70
N VAL A 82 -2.17 -5.27 -10.92
CA VAL A 82 -2.23 -5.40 -9.45
C VAL A 82 -2.99 -4.23 -8.82
N ALA A 83 -2.71 -2.99 -9.20
CA ALA A 83 -3.35 -1.80 -8.67
C ALA A 83 -4.88 -1.79 -8.90
N ASN A 84 -5.33 -2.25 -10.07
CA ASN A 84 -6.77 -2.40 -10.35
C ASN A 84 -7.43 -3.56 -9.57
N THR A 85 -6.68 -4.28 -8.73
CA THR A 85 -7.16 -5.28 -7.77
C THR A 85 -6.88 -4.90 -6.31
N ALA A 86 -6.68 -3.60 -6.03
CA ALA A 86 -6.24 -3.13 -4.72
C ALA A 86 -7.14 -3.57 -3.56
N LYS A 87 -8.47 -3.63 -3.74
CA LYS A 87 -9.38 -4.11 -2.68
C LYS A 87 -9.08 -5.55 -2.28
N GLU A 88 -8.88 -6.42 -3.27
CA GLU A 88 -8.51 -7.80 -3.00
C GLU A 88 -7.08 -7.91 -2.45
N GLY A 89 -6.16 -7.07 -2.91
CA GLY A 89 -4.80 -6.98 -2.38
C GLY A 89 -4.73 -6.55 -0.90
N VAL A 90 -5.52 -5.54 -0.50
CA VAL A 90 -5.67 -5.10 0.90
C VAL A 90 -6.26 -6.21 1.76
N ASN A 91 -7.26 -6.93 1.22
CA ASN A 91 -7.84 -8.07 1.92
C ASN A 91 -6.79 -9.16 2.16
N ILE A 92 -5.98 -9.50 1.15
CA ILE A 92 -4.87 -10.46 1.30
C ILE A 92 -3.84 -9.97 2.32
N ALA A 93 -3.41 -8.70 2.24
CA ALA A 93 -2.48 -8.09 3.19
C ALA A 93 -3.02 -8.10 4.64
N SER A 94 -4.34 -8.21 4.81
CA SER A 94 -5.02 -8.32 6.10
C SER A 94 -5.40 -9.77 6.46
N SER A 95 -4.70 -10.77 5.90
CA SER A 95 -4.94 -12.21 6.09
C SER A 95 -6.30 -12.73 5.58
N GLY A 96 -7.02 -11.93 4.78
CA GLY A 96 -8.30 -12.28 4.17
C GLY A 96 -8.16 -13.17 2.92
N SER A 97 -9.29 -13.51 2.31
CA SER A 97 -9.36 -14.40 1.12
C SER A 97 -9.10 -13.67 -0.21
N THR A 98 -8.78 -14.42 -1.27
CA THR A 98 -8.65 -13.93 -2.66
C THR A 98 -9.99 -13.73 -3.39
N LYS A 99 -11.12 -13.83 -2.69
CA LYS A 99 -12.47 -13.68 -3.26
C LYS A 99 -12.59 -12.36 -4.04
N GLY A 100 -13.08 -12.45 -5.27
CA GLY A 100 -13.22 -11.31 -6.19
C GLY A 100 -12.13 -11.27 -7.27
N LEU A 101 -10.99 -11.93 -7.06
CA LEU A 101 -9.95 -12.03 -8.09
C LEU A 101 -10.31 -13.03 -9.20
N GLY A 102 -11.00 -14.12 -8.88
CA GLY A 102 -11.32 -15.18 -9.85
C GLY A 102 -10.13 -16.08 -10.23
N LEU A 103 -9.03 -15.98 -9.49
CA LEU A 103 -7.84 -16.81 -9.66
C LEU A 103 -8.17 -18.30 -9.52
N TYR A 104 -7.59 -19.10 -10.40
CA TYR A 104 -7.78 -20.54 -10.50
C TYR A 104 -9.26 -20.98 -10.53
N SER A 105 -10.17 -20.09 -10.95
CA SER A 105 -11.59 -20.44 -11.12
C SER A 105 -11.74 -21.64 -12.07
N GLY A 106 -12.47 -22.66 -11.59
CA GLY A 106 -12.69 -23.91 -12.33
C GLY A 106 -11.62 -24.99 -12.11
N ASP A 107 -10.51 -24.69 -11.46
CA ASP A 107 -9.48 -25.67 -11.08
C ASP A 107 -9.65 -26.12 -9.63
N GLY A 108 -10.38 -27.22 -9.43
CA GLY A 108 -10.63 -27.79 -8.10
C GLY A 108 -9.40 -28.36 -7.39
N SER A 109 -8.22 -28.36 -8.03
CA SER A 109 -6.96 -28.75 -7.39
C SER A 109 -6.28 -27.59 -6.66
N LYS A 110 -6.73 -26.36 -6.88
CA LYS A 110 -6.15 -25.13 -6.31
C LYS A 110 -6.95 -24.64 -5.11
N THR A 111 -6.23 -24.12 -4.13
CA THR A 111 -6.75 -23.57 -2.87
C THR A 111 -6.69 -22.04 -2.86
N ASP A 112 -7.31 -21.40 -1.87
CA ASP A 112 -7.15 -19.95 -1.65
C ASP A 112 -5.68 -19.60 -1.33
N ASP A 113 -4.93 -20.50 -0.69
CA ASP A 113 -3.52 -20.29 -0.40
C ASP A 113 -2.65 -20.36 -1.68
N ASP A 114 -3.01 -21.22 -2.64
CA ASP A 114 -2.40 -21.19 -3.98
C ASP A 114 -2.65 -19.85 -4.68
N ALA A 115 -3.87 -19.30 -4.56
CA ALA A 115 -4.22 -18.01 -5.15
C ALA A 115 -3.49 -16.84 -4.46
N LYS A 116 -3.38 -16.86 -3.13
CA LYS A 116 -2.54 -15.91 -2.36
C LYS A 116 -1.08 -16.00 -2.79
N SER A 117 -0.55 -17.21 -2.92
CA SER A 117 0.82 -17.48 -3.38
C SER A 117 1.06 -16.87 -4.76
N LEU A 118 0.16 -17.09 -5.72
CA LEU A 118 0.26 -16.51 -7.06
C LEU A 118 0.23 -14.97 -7.00
N TYR A 119 -0.73 -14.39 -6.30
CA TYR A 119 -0.88 -12.94 -6.21
C TYR A 119 0.34 -12.26 -5.57
N THR A 120 0.82 -12.82 -4.46
CA THR A 120 2.03 -12.36 -3.75
C THR A 120 3.27 -12.51 -4.61
N THR A 121 3.38 -13.62 -5.35
CA THR A 121 4.48 -13.85 -6.30
C THR A 121 4.48 -12.80 -7.41
N LEU A 122 3.31 -12.42 -7.94
CA LEU A 122 3.25 -11.37 -8.95
C LEU A 122 3.79 -10.04 -8.41
N ILE A 123 3.42 -9.64 -7.19
CA ILE A 123 3.95 -8.44 -6.55
C ILE A 123 5.46 -8.56 -6.35
N TYR A 124 5.94 -9.68 -5.80
CA TYR A 124 7.37 -9.96 -5.61
C TYR A 124 8.18 -9.75 -6.89
N ARG A 125 7.66 -10.20 -8.04
CA ARG A 125 8.34 -10.10 -9.34
C ARG A 125 8.38 -8.68 -9.92
N VAL A 126 7.57 -7.75 -9.43
CA VAL A 126 7.50 -6.38 -9.97
C VAL A 126 7.92 -5.30 -8.99
N ILE A 127 7.99 -5.61 -7.68
CA ILE A 127 8.20 -4.61 -6.62
C ILE A 127 9.61 -4.00 -6.63
N ASP A 128 10.56 -4.58 -7.36
CA ASP A 128 11.92 -4.03 -7.51
C ASP A 128 12.03 -2.91 -8.55
N ASN A 129 10.93 -2.60 -9.25
CA ASN A 129 10.79 -1.42 -10.09
C ASN A 129 10.07 -0.30 -9.30
N GLU A 130 10.68 0.89 -9.22
CA GLU A 130 10.15 2.01 -8.42
C GLU A 130 8.77 2.49 -8.87
N ASN A 131 8.53 2.59 -10.18
CA ASN A 131 7.24 2.99 -10.75
C ASN A 131 6.14 1.97 -10.41
N ALA A 132 6.46 0.67 -10.48
CA ALA A 132 5.57 -0.41 -10.09
C ALA A 132 5.28 -0.39 -8.58
N ALA A 133 6.31 -0.19 -7.75
CA ALA A 133 6.18 -0.06 -6.31
C ALA A 133 5.31 1.14 -5.92
N ALA A 134 5.51 2.30 -6.55
CA ALA A 134 4.68 3.49 -6.37
C ALA A 134 3.22 3.20 -6.74
N THR A 135 3.00 2.53 -7.88
CA THR A 135 1.67 2.21 -8.40
C THR A 135 0.89 1.27 -7.49
N ILE A 136 1.51 0.17 -7.06
CA ILE A 136 0.88 -0.80 -6.17
C ILE A 136 0.61 -0.19 -4.79
N THR A 137 1.63 0.46 -4.21
CA THR A 137 1.52 1.05 -2.87
C THR A 137 0.45 2.13 -2.82
N SER A 138 0.43 2.99 -3.84
CA SER A 138 -0.58 4.04 -3.95
C SER A 138 -1.98 3.45 -3.97
N ALA A 139 -2.23 2.46 -4.84
CA ALA A 139 -3.54 1.83 -4.97
C ALA A 139 -3.97 1.07 -3.71
N PHE A 140 -3.05 0.34 -3.05
CA PHE A 140 -3.36 -0.43 -1.85
C PHE A 140 -3.62 0.47 -0.65
N THR A 141 -2.76 1.46 -0.41
CA THR A 141 -2.95 2.42 0.70
C THR A 141 -4.25 3.20 0.51
N SER A 142 -4.52 3.62 -0.72
CA SER A 142 -5.78 4.25 -1.12
C SER A 142 -7.01 3.40 -0.81
N ALA A 143 -6.99 2.13 -1.19
CA ALA A 143 -8.08 1.20 -0.92
C ALA A 143 -8.25 0.95 0.58
N ALA A 144 -7.15 0.80 1.33
CA ALA A 144 -7.17 0.64 2.79
C ALA A 144 -7.80 1.85 3.50
N MET A 145 -7.52 3.08 3.04
CA MET A 145 -8.16 4.28 3.58
C MET A 145 -9.62 4.41 3.17
N ALA A 146 -9.99 3.98 1.96
CA ALA A 146 -11.36 4.12 1.46
C ALA A 146 -12.38 3.28 2.26
N ASP A 147 -11.94 2.21 2.91
CA ASP A 147 -12.78 1.41 3.81
C ASP A 147 -13.10 2.14 5.12
N TYR A 148 -12.29 3.16 5.48
CA TYR A 148 -12.43 3.97 6.69
C TYR A 148 -12.28 5.47 6.36
N PRO A 149 -13.24 6.05 5.60
CA PRO A 149 -13.11 7.41 5.07
C PRO A 149 -13.17 8.49 6.16
N ASN A 150 -13.74 8.16 7.33
CA ASN A 150 -13.76 9.02 8.51
C ASN A 150 -13.17 8.22 9.68
N ALA A 151 -12.28 8.85 10.46
CA ALA A 151 -11.79 8.32 11.74
C ALA A 151 -12.46 9.08 12.90
N ASP A 152 -13.79 9.16 12.85
CA ASP A 152 -14.64 9.93 13.77
C ASP A 152 -14.91 9.21 15.11
N ASP A 153 -14.39 7.99 15.27
CA ASP A 153 -14.27 7.31 16.55
C ASP A 153 -12.97 6.49 16.63
N VAL A 154 -12.61 6.09 17.85
CA VAL A 154 -11.38 5.33 18.14
C VAL A 154 -11.32 4.00 17.40
N ASN A 155 -12.45 3.31 17.20
CA ASN A 155 -12.48 2.04 16.50
C ASN A 155 -12.22 2.22 15.00
N HIS A 156 -12.78 3.27 14.38
CA HIS A 156 -12.52 3.63 12.99
C HIS A 156 -11.06 4.05 12.79
N LEU A 157 -10.52 4.90 13.67
CA LEU A 157 -9.09 5.26 13.65
C LEU A 157 -8.22 4.00 13.73
N ARG A 158 -8.46 3.15 14.72
CA ARG A 158 -7.73 1.89 14.92
C ARG A 158 -7.81 0.98 13.70
N ALA A 159 -9.00 0.79 13.15
CA ALA A 159 -9.19 -0.08 11.98
C ALA A 159 -8.51 0.47 10.73
N LYS A 160 -8.57 1.79 10.50
CA LYS A 160 -7.87 2.48 9.42
C LYS A 160 -6.36 2.26 9.51
N TYR A 161 -5.76 2.60 10.64
CA TYR A 161 -4.31 2.54 10.80
C TYR A 161 -3.76 1.11 10.91
N ARG A 162 -4.55 0.15 11.43
CA ARG A 162 -4.21 -1.28 11.32
C ARG A 162 -4.21 -1.75 9.87
N THR A 163 -5.20 -1.36 9.07
CA THR A 163 -5.29 -1.78 7.66
C THR A 163 -4.18 -1.15 6.81
N VAL A 164 -3.85 0.12 7.04
CA VAL A 164 -2.67 0.77 6.43
C VAL A 164 -1.38 0.07 6.88
N GLY A 165 -1.26 -0.26 8.17
CA GLY A 165 -0.15 -1.04 8.72
C GLY A 165 0.00 -2.40 8.04
N ASN A 166 -1.10 -3.14 7.82
CA ASN A 166 -1.13 -4.41 7.10
C ASN A 166 -0.54 -4.27 5.70
N VAL A 167 -1.02 -3.28 4.93
CA VAL A 167 -0.53 -3.01 3.57
C VAL A 167 0.97 -2.72 3.57
N TYR A 168 1.43 -1.79 4.42
CA TYR A 168 2.84 -1.45 4.50
C TYR A 168 3.69 -2.66 4.90
N GLY A 169 3.30 -3.36 5.97
CA GLY A 169 4.03 -4.54 6.47
C GLY A 169 4.15 -5.63 5.41
N TYR A 170 3.07 -5.92 4.69
CA TYR A 170 3.02 -6.90 3.61
C TYR A 170 3.93 -6.51 2.44
N LEU A 171 3.79 -5.29 1.89
CA LEU A 171 4.62 -4.84 0.76
C LEU A 171 6.10 -4.72 1.13
N ASN A 172 6.40 -4.21 2.33
CA ASN A 172 7.78 -4.09 2.81
C ASN A 172 8.42 -5.47 3.03
N ALA A 173 7.67 -6.46 3.52
CA ALA A 173 8.19 -7.82 3.69
C ALA A 173 8.47 -8.50 2.34
N ILE A 174 7.60 -8.33 1.34
CA ILE A 174 7.84 -8.81 -0.03
C ILE A 174 9.11 -8.17 -0.61
N GLY A 175 9.27 -6.84 -0.47
CA GLY A 175 10.48 -6.13 -0.90
C GLY A 175 11.75 -6.61 -0.17
N SER A 176 11.63 -6.92 1.12
CA SER A 176 12.74 -7.44 1.94
C SER A 176 13.16 -8.86 1.53
N GLU A 177 12.20 -9.72 1.21
CA GLU A 177 12.48 -11.04 0.61
C GLU A 177 13.20 -10.89 -0.73
N ARG A 178 12.73 -9.97 -1.58
CA ARG A 178 13.35 -9.67 -2.87
C ARG A 178 14.80 -9.17 -2.72
N LEU A 179 15.03 -8.25 -1.80
CA LEU A 179 16.37 -7.76 -1.47
C LEU A 179 17.28 -8.89 -0.97
N THR A 180 16.73 -9.83 -0.19
CA THR A 180 17.47 -10.99 0.31
C THR A 180 17.89 -11.92 -0.82
N ASP A 181 17.01 -12.20 -1.77
CA ASP A 181 17.33 -13.07 -2.92
C ASP A 181 18.38 -12.43 -3.85
N LEU A 182 18.46 -11.09 -3.87
CA LEU A 182 19.45 -10.33 -4.63
C LEU A 182 20.77 -10.09 -3.87
N LYS A 183 21.01 -10.74 -2.73
CA LYS A 183 22.28 -10.59 -1.97
C LYS A 183 23.53 -10.97 -2.76
N ALA A 184 23.42 -11.89 -3.72
CA ALA A 184 24.50 -12.27 -4.64
C ALA A 184 24.50 -11.48 -5.96
N ALA A 185 23.49 -10.63 -6.17
CA ALA A 185 23.32 -9.80 -7.35
C ALA A 185 24.15 -8.51 -7.25
N SER A 186 24.15 -7.71 -8.32
CA SER A 186 24.93 -6.48 -8.39
C SER A 186 24.46 -5.42 -7.38
N THR A 187 25.36 -4.50 -7.02
CA THR A 187 25.02 -3.34 -6.17
C THR A 187 23.89 -2.50 -6.77
N ALA A 188 23.78 -2.45 -8.11
CA ALA A 188 22.72 -1.72 -8.80
C ALA A 188 21.34 -2.36 -8.58
N GLU A 189 21.24 -3.68 -8.67
CA GLU A 189 19.98 -4.41 -8.41
C GLU A 189 19.57 -4.28 -6.94
N GLN A 190 20.51 -4.39 -6.01
CA GLN A 190 20.21 -4.15 -4.59
C GLN A 190 19.78 -2.70 -4.31
N LYS A 191 20.35 -1.73 -5.04
CA LYS A 191 19.96 -0.33 -4.94
C LYS A 191 18.55 -0.13 -5.45
N ALA A 192 18.18 -0.70 -6.60
CA ALA A 192 16.83 -0.59 -7.16
C ALA A 192 15.76 -1.09 -6.18
N VAL A 193 15.97 -2.24 -5.53
CA VAL A 193 15.02 -2.73 -4.50
C VAL A 193 14.96 -1.79 -3.30
N LYS A 194 16.10 -1.26 -2.83
CA LYS A 194 16.11 -0.32 -1.69
C LYS A 194 15.41 0.99 -2.03
N ASP A 195 15.63 1.51 -3.23
CA ASP A 195 14.98 2.73 -3.71
C ASP A 195 13.46 2.46 -3.84
N ALA A 196 13.05 1.31 -4.38
CA ALA A 196 11.64 0.90 -4.42
C ALA A 196 11.01 0.72 -3.03
N MET A 197 11.73 0.18 -2.04
CA MET A 197 11.28 0.13 -0.65
C MET A 197 11.14 1.53 -0.03
N GLY A 198 12.05 2.45 -0.35
CA GLY A 198 11.93 3.86 0.01
C GLY A 198 10.67 4.49 -0.59
N THR A 199 10.37 4.17 -1.85
CA THR A 199 9.13 4.58 -2.54
C THR A 199 7.88 4.00 -1.88
N ILE A 200 7.87 2.73 -1.47
CA ILE A 200 6.73 2.14 -0.71
C ILE A 200 6.46 2.97 0.54
N PHE A 201 7.51 3.30 1.31
CA PHE A 201 7.34 4.11 2.51
C PHE A 201 6.82 5.52 2.17
N GLY A 202 7.51 6.23 1.27
CA GLY A 202 7.16 7.59 0.89
C GLY A 202 5.72 7.69 0.41
N VAL A 203 5.33 6.86 -0.55
CA VAL A 203 3.97 6.84 -1.12
C VAL A 203 2.92 6.49 -0.05
N THR A 204 3.18 5.53 0.84
CA THR A 204 2.24 5.20 1.93
C THR A 204 1.94 6.43 2.78
N THR A 205 2.99 7.13 3.23
CA THR A 205 2.85 8.31 4.08
C THR A 205 2.23 9.49 3.34
N THR A 206 2.57 9.70 2.07
CA THR A 206 2.00 10.77 1.23
C THR A 206 0.52 10.58 0.99
N VAL A 207 0.09 9.35 0.64
CA VAL A 207 -1.32 9.03 0.44
C VAL A 207 -2.11 9.19 1.74
N LEU A 208 -1.55 8.73 2.87
CA LEU A 208 -2.17 8.87 4.18
C LEU A 208 -2.31 10.34 4.61
N GLY A 209 -1.24 11.13 4.53
CA GLY A 209 -1.23 12.54 4.94
C GLY A 209 -2.20 13.39 4.14
N ALA A 210 -2.33 13.13 2.84
CA ALA A 210 -3.33 13.79 2.00
C ALA A 210 -4.78 13.45 2.40
N GLY A 211 -5.01 12.23 2.91
CA GLY A 211 -6.31 11.85 3.47
C GLY A 211 -6.67 12.62 4.75
N ILE A 212 -5.66 13.01 5.55
CA ILE A 212 -5.83 13.72 6.83
C ILE A 212 -6.06 15.23 6.62
N ALA A 213 -5.32 15.85 5.70
CA ALA A 213 -5.37 17.31 5.46
C ALA A 213 -6.68 17.82 4.82
N GLY A 214 -7.65 16.94 4.54
CA GLY A 214 -8.91 17.28 3.87
C GLY A 214 -8.76 17.51 2.35
N ARG A 215 -9.89 17.61 1.63
CA ARG A 215 -9.93 17.76 0.15
C ARG A 215 -9.26 19.06 -0.29
N GLY A 216 -7.97 19.00 -0.57
CA GLY A 216 -7.15 20.13 -1.02
C GLY A 216 -5.72 19.75 -1.34
N ALA A 217 -5.19 18.67 -0.73
CA ALA A 217 -3.92 18.09 -1.12
C ALA A 217 -4.02 17.51 -2.55
N LYS A 218 -3.24 18.07 -3.47
CA LYS A 218 -3.14 17.56 -4.83
C LYS A 218 -2.28 16.30 -4.79
N LEU A 219 -2.90 15.14 -4.63
CA LEU A 219 -2.20 13.88 -4.86
C LEU A 219 -1.94 13.73 -6.37
N ALA A 220 -0.70 13.43 -6.75
CA ALA A 220 -0.39 12.91 -8.09
C ALA A 220 -1.06 11.55 -8.36
N TRP A 221 -1.59 10.93 -7.31
CA TRP A 221 -2.20 9.61 -7.27
C TRP A 221 -3.70 9.75 -7.09
N ASP A 222 -4.46 9.73 -8.18
CA ASP A 222 -5.92 9.91 -8.16
C ASP A 222 -6.61 8.68 -7.52
N VAL A 223 -6.90 8.79 -6.23
CA VAL A 223 -7.43 7.72 -5.37
C VAL A 223 -8.92 7.52 -5.63
N GLY A 224 -9.28 6.37 -6.19
CA GLY A 224 -10.68 5.96 -6.42
C GLY A 224 -11.07 5.80 -7.88
N LYS A 225 -10.15 6.06 -8.82
CA LYS A 225 -10.33 5.73 -10.22
C LYS A 225 -9.54 4.48 -10.60
N THR A 226 -10.05 3.82 -11.63
CA THR A 226 -9.31 2.84 -12.38
C THR A 226 -7.95 3.37 -12.84
N VAL A 227 -6.90 2.58 -12.61
CA VAL A 227 -5.54 2.89 -13.06
C VAL A 227 -5.38 2.42 -14.50
N THR A 228 -4.94 3.31 -15.39
CA THR A 228 -4.73 2.99 -16.82
C THR A 228 -3.28 3.02 -17.24
N LYS A 229 -2.41 3.60 -16.41
CA LYS A 229 -0.98 3.72 -16.61
C LYS A 229 -0.26 3.62 -15.27
N PRO A 230 0.97 3.10 -15.24
CA PRO A 230 1.82 3.17 -14.06
C PRO A 230 2.09 4.63 -13.69
N ILE A 231 2.38 4.87 -12.42
CA ILE A 231 2.95 6.14 -11.96
C ILE A 231 4.41 6.19 -12.40
N MET A 232 4.75 7.26 -13.12
CA MET A 232 6.12 7.55 -13.54
C MET A 232 6.68 8.66 -12.65
N LEU A 233 7.50 8.29 -11.66
CA LEU A 233 8.00 9.22 -10.64
C LEU A 233 8.82 10.36 -11.28
N ASP A 234 9.65 10.06 -12.28
CA ASP A 234 10.46 11.03 -13.02
C ASP A 234 9.64 12.06 -13.82
N GLN A 235 8.37 11.79 -14.05
CA GLN A 235 7.44 12.68 -14.76
C GLN A 235 6.56 13.51 -13.82
N LEU A 236 6.63 13.26 -12.51
CA LEU A 236 5.91 14.04 -11.51
C LEU A 236 6.61 15.37 -11.24
N ALA A 237 5.86 16.38 -10.79
CA ALA A 237 6.49 17.60 -10.31
C ALA A 237 7.33 17.28 -9.06
N PRO A 238 8.41 18.03 -8.76
CA PRO A 238 9.20 17.79 -7.55
C PRO A 238 8.37 17.81 -6.27
N ASP A 239 7.38 18.70 -6.16
CA ASP A 239 6.47 18.79 -5.02
C ASP A 239 5.47 17.61 -4.96
N ASP A 240 5.32 16.87 -6.05
CA ASP A 240 4.48 15.67 -6.13
C ASP A 240 5.28 14.39 -5.79
N LEU A 241 6.62 14.48 -5.67
CA LEU A 241 7.47 13.35 -5.32
C LEU A 241 7.50 13.13 -3.80
N PRO A 242 7.59 11.88 -3.32
CA PRO A 242 7.80 11.62 -1.91
C PRO A 242 9.22 12.03 -1.52
N ASP A 243 9.38 13.16 -0.84
CA ASP A 243 10.67 13.53 -0.23
C ASP A 243 10.72 13.00 1.19
N VAL A 244 11.56 11.99 1.44
CA VAL A 244 11.67 11.39 2.76
C VAL A 244 12.86 11.99 3.50
N ASP A 245 12.56 12.72 4.58
CA ASP A 245 13.59 13.18 5.50
C ASP A 245 14.17 12.01 6.31
N GLY A 246 15.48 11.79 6.13
CA GLY A 246 16.25 10.77 6.85
C GLY A 246 16.13 9.35 6.29
N PRO A 247 16.82 8.37 6.89
CA PRO A 247 16.78 6.99 6.43
C PRO A 247 15.42 6.34 6.70
N VAL A 248 14.92 5.59 5.71
CA VAL A 248 13.74 4.72 5.87
C VAL A 248 14.13 3.49 6.69
N THR A 249 13.66 3.45 7.93
CA THR A 249 13.83 2.31 8.85
C THR A 249 12.46 1.87 9.35
N PRO A 250 12.30 0.60 9.79
CA PRO A 250 11.03 0.15 10.37
C PRO A 250 10.56 1.04 11.53
N GLU A 251 11.50 1.56 12.31
CA GLU A 251 11.21 2.50 13.40
C GLU A 251 10.77 3.88 12.87
N SER A 252 11.49 4.46 11.92
CA SER A 252 11.12 5.75 11.31
C SER A 252 9.73 5.67 10.68
N THR A 253 9.42 4.57 9.97
CA THR A 253 8.12 4.38 9.35
C THR A 253 7.00 4.27 10.37
N ARG A 254 7.19 3.43 11.39
CA ARG A 254 6.22 3.30 12.48
C ARG A 254 5.94 4.67 13.09
N ARG A 255 6.97 5.45 13.44
CA ARG A 255 6.81 6.78 14.02
C ARG A 255 6.09 7.75 13.07
N THR A 256 6.34 7.70 11.76
CA THR A 256 5.57 8.54 10.82
C THR A 256 4.08 8.19 10.82
N LEU A 257 3.73 6.90 10.77
CA LEU A 257 2.33 6.47 10.82
C LEU A 257 1.66 6.86 12.14
N GLN A 258 2.38 6.76 13.26
CA GLN A 258 1.90 7.18 14.58
C GLN A 258 1.62 8.69 14.61
N ALA A 259 2.57 9.51 14.16
CA ALA A 259 2.39 10.96 14.11
C ALA A 259 1.18 11.35 13.25
N GLN A 260 1.00 10.70 12.10
CA GLN A 260 -0.17 10.90 11.24
C GLN A 260 -1.48 10.49 11.94
N ALA A 261 -1.50 9.36 12.66
CA ALA A 261 -2.66 8.92 13.44
C ALA A 261 -3.01 9.90 14.55
N TYR A 262 -2.02 10.46 15.23
CA TYR A 262 -2.22 11.44 16.30
C TYR A 262 -2.83 12.73 15.77
N VAL A 263 -2.30 13.24 14.65
CA VAL A 263 -2.85 14.41 13.97
C VAL A 263 -4.29 14.18 13.53
N GLU A 264 -4.58 13.01 12.96
CA GLU A 264 -5.96 12.68 12.58
C GLU A 264 -6.88 12.57 13.79
N ALA A 265 -6.44 11.93 14.89
CA ALA A 265 -7.21 11.83 16.12
C ALA A 265 -7.57 13.21 16.70
N VAL A 266 -6.62 14.13 16.74
CA VAL A 266 -6.85 15.53 17.16
C VAL A 266 -7.83 16.22 16.23
N ASN A 267 -7.60 16.15 14.91
CA ASN A 267 -8.43 16.84 13.92
C ASN A 267 -9.87 16.28 13.82
N GLN A 268 -10.08 15.03 14.22
CA GLN A 268 -11.41 14.42 14.32
C GLN A 268 -12.06 14.62 15.71
N GLY A 269 -11.40 15.32 16.63
CA GLY A 269 -11.93 15.62 17.95
C GLY A 269 -11.95 14.43 18.91
N LEU A 270 -11.12 13.41 18.69
CA LEU A 270 -11.02 12.26 19.58
C LEU A 270 -10.25 12.57 20.86
N ILE A 271 -9.40 13.61 20.85
CA ILE A 271 -8.75 14.14 22.04
C ILE A 271 -9.63 15.26 22.60
N THR A 272 -10.42 14.92 23.62
CA THR A 272 -11.50 15.80 24.11
C THR A 272 -11.11 16.69 25.28
N ASP A 273 -10.01 16.39 25.98
CA ASP A 273 -9.55 17.21 27.11
C ASP A 273 -8.88 18.49 26.57
N PRO A 274 -9.43 19.69 26.83
CA PRO A 274 -8.82 20.93 26.39
C PRO A 274 -7.43 21.17 27.01
N GLU A 275 -7.12 20.59 28.17
CA GLU A 275 -5.80 20.73 28.79
C GLU A 275 -4.70 20.02 27.99
N ALA A 276 -5.06 19.03 27.15
CA ALA A 276 -4.16 18.39 26.19
C ALA A 276 -3.54 19.38 25.18
N PHE A 277 -4.17 20.55 25.00
CA PHE A 277 -3.74 21.61 24.08
C PHE A 277 -3.19 22.83 24.82
N SER A 278 -2.79 22.67 26.09
CA SER A 278 -2.14 23.74 26.85
C SER A 278 -0.79 24.13 26.19
N PRO A 279 -0.40 25.41 26.20
CA PRO A 279 0.87 25.86 25.63
C PRO A 279 2.10 25.13 26.18
N ASP A 280 2.02 24.65 27.43
CA ASP A 280 3.09 23.88 28.07
C ASP A 280 3.37 22.55 27.36
N TYR A 281 2.38 21.97 26.67
CA TYR A 281 2.51 20.73 25.89
C TYR A 281 2.76 20.97 24.39
N LEU A 282 2.49 22.18 23.90
CA LEU A 282 2.58 22.55 22.48
C LEU A 282 3.85 23.37 22.15
N GLN A 283 4.94 23.10 22.87
CA GLN A 283 6.22 23.77 22.70
C GLN A 283 7.39 22.77 22.80
N ASP A 284 8.48 23.10 22.12
CA ASP A 284 9.71 22.32 22.18
C ASP A 284 10.46 22.49 23.51
N SER A 285 11.57 21.76 23.66
CA SER A 285 12.44 21.84 24.85
C SER A 285 13.05 23.23 25.12
N SER A 286 13.00 24.16 24.16
CA SER A 286 13.45 25.54 24.28
C SER A 286 12.32 26.52 24.62
N GLY A 287 11.08 26.02 24.74
CA GLY A 287 9.87 26.82 24.97
C GLY A 287 9.38 27.55 23.72
N GLN A 288 9.81 27.14 22.52
CA GLN A 288 9.25 27.64 21.27
C GLN A 288 8.02 26.82 20.89
N PRO A 289 6.88 27.48 20.57
CA PRO A 289 5.70 26.78 20.08
C PRO A 289 6.01 25.95 18.82
N TYR A 290 5.45 24.75 18.75
CA TYR A 290 5.55 23.93 17.54
C TYR A 290 4.89 24.60 16.33
N SER A 291 5.46 24.46 15.15
CA SER A 291 4.95 25.07 13.91
C SER A 291 3.78 24.32 13.27
N TRP A 292 3.54 23.08 13.70
CA TRP A 292 2.57 22.16 13.10
C TRP A 292 1.18 22.20 13.75
N TYR A 293 0.92 23.11 14.69
CA TYR A 293 -0.43 23.30 15.25
C TYR A 293 -0.94 24.72 15.03
N ALA A 294 -2.27 24.85 15.00
CA ALA A 294 -2.96 26.13 15.01
C ALA A 294 -4.15 26.04 15.98
N THR A 295 -4.43 27.15 16.67
CA THR A 295 -5.65 27.31 17.48
C THR A 295 -6.52 28.39 16.86
N ASP A 296 -7.71 28.01 16.45
CA ASP A 296 -8.69 28.90 15.85
C ASP A 296 -9.29 29.89 16.88
N PRO A 297 -9.89 31.01 16.43
CA PRO A 297 -10.50 31.99 17.33
C PRO A 297 -11.62 31.44 18.21
N ASP A 298 -12.23 30.31 17.83
CA ASP A 298 -13.24 29.62 18.63
C ASP A 298 -12.65 28.68 19.70
N GLY A 299 -11.32 28.58 19.77
CA GLY A 299 -10.58 27.74 20.71
C GLY A 299 -10.28 26.33 20.20
N THR A 300 -10.69 25.97 18.98
CA THR A 300 -10.40 24.66 18.39
C THR A 300 -8.94 24.58 18.00
N THR A 301 -8.25 23.51 18.41
CA THR A 301 -6.86 23.24 18.00
C THR A 301 -6.83 22.18 16.91
N THR A 302 -6.09 22.46 15.83
CA THR A 302 -5.86 21.55 14.71
C THR A 302 -4.37 21.33 14.50
N PHE A 303 -4.00 20.11 14.13
CA PHE A 303 -2.62 19.76 13.78
C PHE A 303 -2.49 19.59 12.27
N SER A 304 -1.35 20.00 11.72
CA SER A 304 -1.01 19.90 10.30
C SER A 304 0.48 19.64 10.16
N LEU A 305 0.84 18.48 9.60
CA LEU A 305 2.21 18.13 9.26
C LEU A 305 2.48 18.37 7.78
N ASP A 306 3.75 18.47 7.44
CA ASP A 306 4.17 18.35 6.04
C ASP A 306 3.85 16.93 5.55
N ASN A 307 3.80 16.76 4.24
CA ASN A 307 3.44 15.49 3.63
C ASN A 307 4.51 15.03 2.61
N PRO A 308 5.45 14.17 3.01
CA PRO A 308 5.54 13.48 4.31
C PRO A 308 6.09 14.38 5.45
N PRO A 309 5.86 14.00 6.73
CA PRO A 309 6.33 14.80 7.87
C PRO A 309 7.86 14.81 8.03
N THR A 310 8.42 15.97 8.38
CA THR A 310 9.85 16.10 8.72
C THR A 310 10.20 15.38 10.02
N SER A 311 11.49 15.09 10.26
CA SER A 311 11.93 14.48 11.53
C SER A 311 11.57 15.33 12.75
N GLU A 312 11.69 16.66 12.64
CA GLU A 312 11.30 17.61 13.71
C GLU A 312 9.80 17.57 14.00
N GLN A 313 8.96 17.55 12.96
CA GLN A 313 7.51 17.41 13.12
C GLN A 313 7.13 16.08 13.77
N LYS A 314 7.74 14.96 13.34
CA LYS A 314 7.50 13.64 13.93
C LYS A 314 7.90 13.59 15.40
N ASP A 315 9.07 14.12 15.75
CA ASP A 315 9.55 14.16 17.13
C ASP A 315 8.65 15.04 18.00
N GLY A 316 8.33 16.26 17.54
CA GLY A 316 7.45 17.17 18.28
C GLY A 316 6.05 16.60 18.56
N VAL A 317 5.44 15.92 17.58
CA VAL A 317 4.13 15.27 17.78
C VAL A 317 4.20 14.11 18.80
N HIS A 318 5.32 13.36 18.84
CA HIS A 318 5.51 12.33 19.87
C HIS A 318 5.78 12.93 21.25
N ASP A 319 6.55 14.01 21.31
CA ASP A 319 6.82 14.71 22.57
C ASP A 319 5.51 15.24 23.17
N TRP A 320 4.64 15.84 22.35
CA TRP A 320 3.29 16.22 22.75
C TRP A 320 2.47 15.03 23.27
N ALA A 321 2.39 13.93 22.50
CA ALA A 321 1.63 12.75 22.88
C ALA A 321 2.10 12.15 24.22
N ASN A 322 3.42 12.11 24.44
CA ASN A 322 4.02 11.65 25.69
C ASN A 322 3.72 12.58 26.87
N ALA A 323 3.63 13.89 26.63
CA ALA A 323 3.36 14.89 27.66
C ALA A 323 1.88 14.91 28.08
N VAL A 324 0.96 14.76 27.12
CA VAL A 324 -0.49 14.64 27.35
C VAL A 324 -0.78 13.42 28.23
N GLY A 325 -0.23 12.26 27.86
CA GLY A 325 -0.33 11.02 28.63
C GLY A 325 -1.79 10.57 28.91
N PRO A 326 -1.98 9.54 29.75
CA PRO A 326 -3.31 9.00 30.05
C PRO A 326 -4.18 9.93 30.90
N GLU A 327 -3.60 11.01 31.46
CA GLU A 327 -4.34 12.02 32.22
C GLU A 327 -5.26 12.83 31.31
N HIS A 328 -4.77 13.19 30.12
CA HIS A 328 -5.49 13.99 29.14
C HIS A 328 -5.94 13.19 27.90
N ASP A 329 -5.61 11.88 27.85
CA ASP A 329 -6.14 10.88 26.92
C ASP A 329 -6.71 9.66 27.69
N PRO A 330 -7.82 9.82 28.44
CA PRO A 330 -8.36 8.76 29.29
C PRO A 330 -8.97 7.59 28.50
N GLU A 331 -9.26 7.79 27.22
CA GLU A 331 -9.75 6.74 26.30
C GLU A 331 -8.60 5.98 25.61
N ASP A 332 -7.35 6.36 25.88
CA ASP A 332 -6.12 5.78 25.30
C ASP A 332 -6.16 5.78 23.76
N VAL A 333 -6.68 6.86 23.17
CA VAL A 333 -6.81 7.02 21.71
C VAL A 333 -5.46 6.87 21.03
N LEU A 334 -4.42 7.51 21.59
CA LEU A 334 -3.07 7.48 21.03
C LEU A 334 -2.44 6.09 21.20
N GLY A 335 -2.64 5.43 22.34
CA GLY A 335 -2.15 4.07 22.59
C GLY A 335 -2.85 2.99 21.77
N GLU A 336 -4.16 3.13 21.51
CA GLU A 336 -4.91 2.27 20.60
C GLU A 336 -4.45 2.44 19.15
N ALA A 337 -4.15 3.66 18.71
CA ALA A 337 -3.56 3.92 17.39
C ALA A 337 -2.17 3.26 17.25
N ASP A 338 -1.31 3.41 18.26
CA ASP A 338 -0.01 2.75 18.34
C ASP A 338 -0.11 1.23 18.25
N THR A 339 -1.03 0.66 19.03
CA THR A 339 -1.29 -0.79 19.03
C THR A 339 -1.79 -1.25 17.67
N ALA A 340 -2.69 -0.51 17.04
CA ALA A 340 -3.20 -0.82 15.70
C ALA A 340 -2.08 -0.85 14.65
N ILE A 341 -1.23 0.19 14.62
CA ILE A 341 -0.13 0.29 13.65
C ILE A 341 0.84 -0.86 13.85
N ASN A 342 1.28 -1.10 15.09
CA ASN A 342 2.22 -2.17 15.41
C ASN A 342 1.65 -3.56 15.05
N THR A 343 0.38 -3.78 15.38
CA THR A 343 -0.31 -5.02 15.05
C THR A 343 -0.40 -5.18 13.54
N GLY A 344 -0.85 -4.15 12.82
CA GLY A 344 -1.02 -4.23 11.36
C GLY A 344 0.29 -4.48 10.63
N ILE A 345 1.36 -3.74 10.96
CA ILE A 345 2.69 -3.97 10.37
C ILE A 345 3.16 -5.40 10.65
N GLY A 346 2.96 -5.88 11.88
CA GLY A 346 3.32 -7.24 12.29
C GLY A 346 2.54 -8.31 11.53
N GLU A 347 1.22 -8.16 11.43
CA GLU A 347 0.33 -9.09 10.72
C GLU A 347 0.67 -9.14 9.22
N GLY A 348 0.76 -7.99 8.55
CA GLY A 348 1.14 -7.93 7.15
C GLY A 348 2.51 -8.56 6.88
N ARG A 349 3.49 -8.36 7.77
CA ARG A 349 4.82 -8.98 7.67
C ARG A 349 4.78 -10.49 7.89
N SER A 350 4.01 -10.96 8.88
CA SER A 350 3.90 -12.38 9.22
C SER A 350 3.36 -13.24 8.07
N LEU A 351 2.59 -12.64 7.17
CA LEU A 351 2.13 -13.31 5.95
C LEU A 351 3.27 -13.73 5.03
N ILE A 352 4.45 -13.10 5.12
CA ILE A 352 5.60 -13.39 4.26
C ILE A 352 6.68 -14.14 5.03
N GLU A 353 6.97 -13.68 6.25
CA GLU A 353 8.06 -14.23 7.07
C GLU A 353 7.66 -15.45 7.90
N GLY A 354 6.35 -15.70 8.05
CA GLY A 354 5.80 -16.69 8.97
C GLY A 354 5.77 -16.19 10.43
N ASP A 355 4.97 -16.86 11.27
CA ASP A 355 4.90 -16.58 12.70
C ASP A 355 5.91 -17.43 13.48
N ASN A 356 6.83 -16.80 14.21
CA ASN A 356 7.77 -17.48 15.11
C ASN A 356 7.09 -18.08 16.36
N LYS A 357 5.76 -18.02 16.49
CA LYS A 357 5.00 -18.55 17.61
C LYS A 357 4.27 -19.81 17.14
N GLU A 358 4.79 -20.95 17.58
CA GLU A 358 4.29 -22.33 17.44
C GLU A 358 2.86 -22.50 16.89
N GLY A 359 2.73 -23.15 15.73
CA GLY A 359 1.55 -23.98 15.46
C GLY A 359 1.15 -24.22 14.00
N GLU A 360 1.16 -23.20 13.16
CA GLU A 360 0.77 -23.33 11.74
C GLU A 360 1.63 -22.38 10.92
N ASP A 361 2.40 -22.93 9.98
CA ASP A 361 3.20 -22.14 9.05
C ASP A 361 2.23 -21.44 8.07
N ARG A 362 1.85 -20.20 8.40
CA ARG A 362 0.90 -19.37 7.65
C ARG A 362 1.59 -18.48 6.59
N ALA A 363 2.89 -18.68 6.37
CA ALA A 363 3.64 -17.92 5.39
C ALA A 363 3.12 -18.21 3.97
N ILE A 364 2.73 -17.16 3.26
CA ILE A 364 2.38 -17.23 1.85
C ILE A 364 3.64 -17.60 1.08
N THR A 365 3.57 -18.69 0.34
CA THR A 365 4.68 -19.14 -0.49
C THR A 365 4.92 -18.18 -1.65
N ILE A 366 6.13 -17.66 -1.81
CA ILE A 366 6.56 -16.87 -2.97
C ILE A 366 7.32 -17.78 -3.95
N LYS A 367 6.90 -17.85 -5.22
CA LYS A 367 7.63 -18.61 -6.26
C LYS A 367 8.77 -17.75 -6.80
N LYS A 368 9.98 -17.99 -6.29
CA LYS A 368 11.20 -17.22 -6.59
C LYS A 368 11.81 -17.50 -7.98
N SER A 369 11.41 -18.59 -8.64
CA SER A 369 11.89 -19.03 -9.95
C SER A 369 10.93 -18.72 -11.09
#